data_AF-A0A1D1V6J2-F1
#
_entry.id   AF-A0A1D1V6J2-F1
#
_cell.length_a   1.000
_cell.length_b   1.000
_cell.length_c   1.000
_cell.angle_alpha   90.00
_cell.angle_beta   90.00
_cell.angle_gamma   90.00
#
_symmetry.space_group_name_H-M   'P 1'
#
loop_
_entity.id
_entity.type
_entity.pdbx_description
1 polymer ?
#
loop_
_entity_poly.entity_id
_entity_poly.type
_entity_poly.pdbx_seq_one_letter_code
_entity_poly.pdbx_strand_id
1 'polypeptide(L)'
;MDDPMADNSNWGWQGAAKTMKARTTYLWKEQSIPPNVFFNVGPKGQKKLIGGHRDLLSISSEAFYAMFYGPITKSKDLHEPIDEEDIDPKAFRLMLKKFLRYQIP
;
A
#
# COMPACT_ATOMS: atom_id res chain seq x y z
N MET A 1 -24.51 2.94 32.07
CA MET A 1 -23.71 1.76 31.69
C MET A 1 -22.55 2.33 30.90
N ASP A 2 -21.39 2.47 31.53
CA ASP A 2 -20.19 2.96 30.87
C ASP A 2 -19.67 1.87 29.95
N ASP A 3 -19.55 2.17 28.65
CA ASP A 3 -19.02 1.23 27.67
C ASP A 3 -17.53 0.96 27.99
N PRO A 4 -17.14 -0.26 28.36
CA PRO A 4 -15.74 -0.59 28.64
C PRO A 4 -14.82 -0.42 27.41
N MET A 5 -15.38 -0.14 26.23
CA MET A 5 -14.66 0.19 24.99
C MET A 5 -14.59 1.71 24.71
N ALA A 6 -14.88 2.56 25.70
CA ALA A 6 -14.86 4.02 25.50
C ALA A 6 -13.44 4.61 25.42
N ASP A 7 -12.45 4.00 26.10
CA ASP A 7 -11.06 4.46 26.05
C ASP A 7 -10.18 3.58 25.12
N ASN A 8 -10.38 3.77 23.82
CA ASN A 8 -9.61 3.08 22.78
C ASN A 8 -8.24 3.73 22.51
N SER A 9 -7.77 4.64 23.37
CA SER A 9 -6.46 5.27 23.21
C SER A 9 -5.30 4.28 23.42
N ASN A 10 -5.54 3.18 24.13
CA ASN A 10 -4.55 2.15 24.45
C ASN A 10 -4.50 0.96 23.47
N TRP A 11 -5.25 0.99 22.36
CA TRP A 11 -5.32 -0.12 21.37
C TRP A 11 -4.18 -0.07 20.33
N GLY A 12 -3.01 0.41 20.73
CA GLY A 12 -1.88 0.62 19.83
C GLY A 12 -2.16 1.64 18.73
N TRP A 13 -1.49 1.49 17.58
CA TRP A 13 -1.61 2.45 16.48
C TRP A 13 -3.01 2.48 15.87
N GLN A 14 -3.75 1.38 15.92
CA GLN A 14 -5.12 1.30 15.43
C GLN A 14 -6.06 2.16 16.30
N GLY A 15 -5.81 2.20 17.60
CA GLY A 15 -6.49 3.09 18.55
C GLY A 15 -6.15 4.56 18.31
N ALA A 16 -4.88 4.86 18.03
CA ALA A 16 -4.40 6.22 17.76
C ALA A 16 -4.78 6.75 16.36
N ALA A 17 -4.86 5.89 15.34
CA ALA A 17 -5.20 6.26 13.97
C ALA A 17 -6.73 6.36 13.77
N LYS A 18 -7.31 7.48 14.19
CA LYS A 18 -8.76 7.72 14.16
C LYS A 18 -9.36 7.94 12.77
N THR A 19 -8.54 8.20 11.75
CA THR A 19 -9.01 8.39 10.37
C THR A 19 -8.42 7.34 9.45
N MET A 20 -9.13 7.04 8.36
CA MET A 20 -8.60 6.13 7.34
C MET A 20 -7.29 6.67 6.76
N LYS A 21 -7.15 7.99 6.59
CA LYS A 21 -5.89 8.62 6.17
C LYS A 21 -4.74 8.36 7.15
N ALA A 22 -5.01 8.42 8.46
CA ALA A 22 -4.01 8.08 9.48
C ALA A 22 -3.63 6.59 9.39
N ARG A 23 -4.61 5.70 9.18
CA ARG A 23 -4.37 4.25 9.06
C ARG A 23 -3.56 3.89 7.83
N THR A 24 -3.91 4.43 6.66
CA THR A 24 -3.17 4.19 5.40
C THR A 24 -1.76 4.79 5.45
N THR A 25 -1.59 5.94 6.11
CA THR A 25 -0.26 6.54 6.34
C THR A 25 0.60 5.66 7.24
N TYR A 26 0.01 5.08 8.29
CA TYR A 26 0.71 4.18 9.21
C TYR A 26 1.17 2.90 8.50
N LEU A 27 0.28 2.27 7.72
CA LEU A 27 0.58 1.11 6.88
C LEU A 27 1.73 1.34 5.90
N TRP A 28 1.87 2.58 5.41
CA TRP A 28 2.93 2.94 4.46
C TRP A 28 4.26 3.31 5.13
N LYS A 29 4.24 4.01 6.26
CA LYS A 29 5.45 4.54 6.90
C LYS A 29 6.08 3.56 7.89
N GLU A 30 5.27 3.00 8.77
CA GLU A 30 5.78 2.30 9.96
C GLU A 30 6.00 0.80 9.73
N GLN A 31 5.60 0.28 8.55
CA GLN A 31 5.78 -1.12 8.13
C GLN A 31 5.33 -2.17 9.16
N SER A 32 4.51 -1.78 10.15
CA SER A 32 4.05 -2.70 11.20
C SER A 32 3.15 -3.80 10.64
N ILE A 33 2.65 -3.61 9.41
CA ILE A 33 2.12 -4.66 8.56
C ILE A 33 3.05 -4.79 7.36
N PRO A 34 3.66 -5.97 7.13
CA PRO A 34 4.54 -6.20 5.98
C PRO A 34 3.80 -6.02 4.64
N PRO A 35 4.49 -5.47 3.62
CA PRO A 35 3.93 -5.39 2.27
C PRO A 35 3.65 -6.80 1.71
N ASN A 36 2.56 -6.94 0.97
CA ASN A 36 2.13 -8.20 0.33
C ASN A 36 2.26 -8.16 -1.21
N VAL A 37 2.83 -7.09 -1.75
CA VAL A 37 3.21 -6.99 -3.16
C VAL A 37 4.51 -6.21 -3.28
N PHE A 38 5.34 -6.60 -4.25
CA PHE A 38 6.63 -5.99 -4.49
C PHE A 38 6.76 -5.59 -5.96
N PHE A 39 7.47 -4.48 -6.19
CA PHE A 39 7.76 -3.95 -7.51
C PHE A 39 9.27 -3.83 -7.68
N ASN A 40 9.80 -4.39 -8.75
CA ASN A 40 11.18 -4.20 -9.19
C ASN A 40 11.24 -3.05 -10.19
N VAL A 41 11.48 -1.85 -9.69
CA VAL A 41 11.33 -0.61 -10.47
C VAL A 41 12.67 -0.10 -10.96
N GLY A 42 12.76 0.30 -12.23
CA GLY A 42 13.91 0.94 -12.85
C GLY A 42 14.66 0.06 -13.85
N PRO A 43 15.64 0.63 -14.57
CA PRO A 43 16.31 -0.07 -15.67
C PRO A 43 17.17 -1.23 -15.15
N LYS A 44 17.46 -2.20 -16.05
CA LYS A 44 18.31 -3.36 -15.75
C LYS A 44 19.63 -2.92 -15.10
N GLY A 45 19.96 -3.52 -13.96
CA GLY A 45 21.15 -3.18 -13.16
C GLY A 45 20.98 -2.03 -12.16
N GLN A 46 19.88 -1.26 -12.21
CA GLN A 46 19.55 -0.20 -11.23
C GLN A 46 18.16 -0.37 -10.62
N LYS A 47 17.60 -1.59 -10.71
CA LYS A 47 16.29 -1.94 -10.15
C LYS A 47 16.27 -1.70 -8.65
N LYS A 48 15.14 -1.18 -8.16
CA LYS A 48 14.85 -1.02 -6.73
C LYS A 48 13.57 -1.75 -6.39
N LEU A 49 13.68 -2.63 -5.41
CA LEU A 49 12.52 -3.30 -4.82
C LEU A 49 11.71 -2.31 -3.99
N ILE A 50 10.42 -2.18 -4.29
CA ILE A 50 9.49 -1.29 -3.60
C ILE A 50 8.29 -2.14 -3.16
N GLY A 51 8.09 -2.25 -1.85
CA GLY A 51 6.93 -2.93 -1.28
C GLY A 51 5.68 -2.06 -1.24
N GLY A 52 4.52 -2.69 -1.31
CA GLY A 52 3.21 -2.06 -1.16
C GLY A 52 2.16 -3.00 -0.60
N HIS A 53 0.95 -2.47 -0.42
CA HIS A 53 -0.22 -3.20 0.06
C HIS A 53 -1.27 -3.25 -1.05
N ARG A 54 -1.59 -4.44 -1.56
CA ARG A 54 -2.51 -4.62 -2.71
C ARG A 54 -3.82 -3.89 -2.52
N ASP A 55 -4.42 -3.98 -1.33
CA ASP A 55 -5.71 -3.37 -1.05
C ASP A 55 -5.64 -1.84 -1.07
N LEU A 56 -4.62 -1.25 -0.44
CA LEU A 56 -4.45 0.20 -0.47
C LEU A 56 -4.20 0.73 -1.88
N LEU A 57 -3.42 0.00 -2.68
CA LEU A 57 -3.14 0.35 -4.07
C LEU A 57 -4.38 0.19 -4.95
N SER A 58 -5.17 -0.86 -4.72
CA SER A 58 -6.39 -1.13 -5.50
C SER A 58 -7.49 -0.12 -5.22
N ILE A 59 -7.70 0.24 -3.94
CA ILE A 59 -8.66 1.28 -3.56
C ILE A 59 -8.31 2.63 -4.19
N SER A 60 -7.01 2.88 -4.43
CA SER A 60 -6.53 4.16 -4.93
C SER A 60 -6.30 4.22 -6.45
N SER A 61 -6.46 3.10 -7.18
CA SER A 61 -6.22 3.04 -8.62
C SER A 61 -6.87 1.81 -9.26
N GLU A 62 -7.74 2.05 -10.25
CA GLU A 62 -8.32 1.00 -11.10
C GLU A 62 -7.27 0.18 -11.85
N ALA A 63 -6.13 0.79 -12.22
CA ALA A 63 -5.04 0.06 -12.84
C ALA A 63 -4.41 -0.94 -11.87
N PHE A 64 -4.24 -0.57 -10.60
CA PHE A 64 -3.77 -1.51 -9.58
C PHE A 64 -4.83 -2.56 -9.24
N TYR A 65 -6.11 -2.19 -9.18
CA TYR A 65 -7.20 -3.15 -9.00
C TYR A 65 -7.21 -4.20 -10.12
N ALA A 66 -7.17 -3.78 -11.38
CA ALA A 66 -7.12 -4.69 -12.52
C ALA A 66 -5.83 -5.53 -12.52
N MET A 67 -4.69 -4.95 -12.14
CA MET A 67 -3.43 -5.67 -12.05
C MET A 67 -3.47 -6.78 -10.99
N PHE A 68 -4.13 -6.59 -9.84
CA PHE A 68 -4.13 -7.57 -8.75
C PHE A 68 -5.35 -8.51 -8.72
N TYR A 69 -6.50 -8.00 -9.12
CA TYR A 69 -7.80 -8.67 -8.98
C TYR A 69 -8.51 -8.85 -10.33
N GLY A 70 -7.89 -8.43 -11.43
CA GLY A 70 -8.44 -8.60 -12.76
C GLY A 70 -8.47 -10.05 -13.23
N PRO A 71 -9.17 -10.34 -14.35
CA PRO A 71 -9.34 -11.69 -14.87
C PRO A 71 -8.01 -12.38 -15.19
N ILE A 72 -6.99 -11.61 -15.59
CA ILE A 72 -5.67 -12.07 -15.99
C ILE A 72 -4.80 -12.44 -14.77
N THR A 73 -5.10 -11.92 -13.58
CA THR A 73 -4.26 -12.10 -12.40
C THR A 73 -4.53 -13.40 -11.62
N LYS A 74 -5.66 -14.07 -11.89
CA LYS A 74 -6.01 -15.35 -11.23
C LYS A 74 -4.96 -16.46 -11.45
N SER A 75 -4.00 -16.26 -12.37
CA SER A 75 -2.94 -17.20 -12.72
C SER A 75 -1.53 -16.75 -12.34
N LYS A 76 -1.33 -15.59 -11.70
CA LYS A 76 0.01 -15.10 -11.33
C LYS A 76 0.28 -15.31 -9.84
N ASP A 77 1.42 -15.91 -9.54
CA ASP A 77 1.94 -15.90 -8.18
C ASP A 77 2.44 -14.49 -7.86
N LEU A 78 1.62 -13.74 -7.13
CA LEU A 78 1.93 -12.37 -6.71
C LEU A 78 2.97 -12.32 -5.56
N HIS A 79 3.58 -13.45 -5.19
CA HIS A 79 4.78 -13.48 -4.35
C HIS A 79 6.03 -13.01 -5.09
N GLU A 80 6.06 -13.12 -6.43
CA GLU A 80 7.17 -12.59 -7.22
C GLU A 80 7.06 -11.07 -7.43
N PRO A 81 8.19 -10.32 -7.41
CA PRO A 81 8.17 -8.90 -7.70
C PRO A 81 7.73 -8.60 -9.14
N ILE A 82 6.87 -7.60 -9.31
CA ILE A 82 6.41 -7.12 -10.62
C ILE A 82 7.50 -6.21 -11.20
N ASP A 83 8.07 -6.57 -12.34
CA ASP A 83 9.10 -5.80 -13.02
C ASP A 83 8.53 -4.58 -13.76
N GLU A 84 9.06 -3.40 -13.47
CA GLU A 84 8.67 -2.11 -14.06
C GLU A 84 9.93 -1.37 -14.53
N GLU A 85 10.45 -1.75 -15.70
CA GLU A 85 11.74 -1.28 -16.20
C GLU A 85 11.72 0.18 -16.68
N ASP A 86 10.56 0.66 -17.12
CA ASP A 86 10.36 2.00 -17.72
C ASP A 86 10.05 3.10 -16.69
N ILE A 87 9.96 2.74 -15.41
CA ILE A 87 9.52 3.67 -14.37
C ILE A 87 10.70 4.09 -13.50
N ASP A 88 10.87 5.41 -13.30
CA ASP A 88 11.84 5.93 -12.35
C ASP A 88 11.45 5.55 -10.89
N PRO A 89 12.35 4.95 -10.10
CA PRO A 89 12.03 4.53 -8.74
C PRO A 89 11.67 5.65 -7.76
N LYS A 90 12.08 6.91 -8.02
CA LYS A 90 11.69 8.04 -7.17
C LYS A 90 10.28 8.51 -7.54
N ALA A 91 9.99 8.60 -8.84
CA ALA A 91 8.67 8.93 -9.36
C ALA A 91 7.62 7.91 -8.89
N PHE A 92 7.92 6.61 -8.96
CA PHE A 92 7.02 5.55 -8.49
C PHE A 92 6.71 5.71 -6.99
N ARG A 93 7.73 5.86 -6.14
CA ARG A 93 7.53 6.12 -4.70
C ARG A 93 6.71 7.38 -4.44
N LEU A 94 6.91 8.43 -5.22
CA LEU A 94 6.15 9.67 -5.08
C LEU A 94 4.67 9.45 -5.45
N MET A 95 4.39 8.72 -6.53
CA MET A 95 3.05 8.34 -6.96
C MET A 95 2.32 7.54 -5.86
N LEU A 96 2.95 6.50 -5.31
CA LEU A 96 2.35 5.70 -4.22
C LEU A 96 2.05 6.57 -2.99
N LYS A 97 2.97 7.46 -2.60
CA LYS A 97 2.74 8.44 -1.52
C LYS A 97 1.62 9.43 -1.82
N LYS A 98 1.33 9.75 -3.08
CA LYS A 98 0.23 10.64 -3.45
C LYS A 98 -1.10 9.90 -3.31
N PHE A 99 -1.22 8.69 -3.85
CA PHE A 99 -2.42 7.87 -3.75
C PHE A 99 -2.91 7.73 -2.30
N LEU A 100 -2.00 7.52 -1.35
CA LEU A 100 -2.36 7.36 0.07
C LEU A 100 -2.68 8.68 0.80
N ARG A 101 -2.25 9.84 0.27
CA ARG A 101 -2.45 11.15 0.90
C ARG A 101 -3.70 11.88 0.42
N TYR A 102 -4.17 11.61 -0.80
CA TYR A 102 -5.23 12.38 -1.47
C TYR A 102 -6.62 11.71 -1.48
N GLN A 103 -6.77 10.51 -0.91
CA GLN A 103 -7.94 9.68 -1.20
C GLN A 103 -9.06 9.69 -0.16
N ILE A 104 -9.02 10.51 0.90
CA ILE A 104 -10.09 10.47 1.91
C ILE A 104 -10.41 11.90 2.37
N PRO A 105 -11.56 12.48 1.94
CA PRO A 105 -12.05 13.74 2.47
C PRO A 105 -12.34 13.64 3.98
#